data_AF-A0A972ZH50-F1
#
_entry.id   AF-A0A972ZH50-F1
#
_cell.length_a   1.000
_cell.length_b   1.000
_cell.length_c   1.000
_cell.angle_alpha   90.00
_cell.angle_beta   90.00
_cell.angle_gamma   90.00
#
_symmetry.space_group_name_H-M   'P 1'
#
loop_
_entity.id
_entity.type
_entity.pdbx_description
1 polymer ?
#
loop_
_entity_poly.entity_id
_entity_poly.type
_entity_poly.pdbx_seq_one_letter_code
_entity_poly.pdbx_strand_id
1 'polypeptide(L)'
;MATGTVKWFNRAKGYGFIEPEDGSKDAFVHISAVQNAGMETLDEGQKVSYELVEGENGKTSAENLADLGSGAAPAANSAPADDGGDDGDDAGESDDS
;
A
#
# COMPACT_ATOMS: atom_id res chain seq x y z
N MET A 1 6.92 -8.51 -3.15
CA MET A 1 6.77 -8.45 -1.68
C MET A 1 8.09 -8.78 -1.00
N ALA A 2 8.78 -7.75 -0.53
CA ALA A 2 9.94 -7.87 0.34
C ALA A 2 9.48 -7.99 1.80
N THR A 3 10.33 -8.54 2.65
CA THR A 3 10.11 -8.59 4.09
C THR A 3 11.30 -8.00 4.80
N GLY A 4 11.04 -7.38 5.95
CA GLY A 4 12.07 -6.70 6.69
C GLY A 4 11.64 -6.40 8.10
N THR A 5 12.64 -6.02 8.88
CA THR A 5 12.48 -5.68 10.29
C THR A 5 12.54 -4.17 10.42
N VAL A 6 11.55 -3.60 11.09
CA VAL A 6 11.50 -2.15 11.31
C VAL A 6 12.67 -1.78 12.22
N LYS A 7 13.64 -1.03 11.67
CA LYS A 7 14.82 -0.61 12.43
C LYS A 7 14.45 0.48 13.42
N TRP A 8 13.63 1.42 12.98
CA TRP A 8 13.04 2.47 13.79
C TRP A 8 11.94 3.18 13.00
N PHE A 9 10.92 3.68 13.70
CA PHE A 9 9.85 4.47 13.11
C PHE A 9 9.54 5.68 13.98
N ASN A 10 9.51 6.87 13.38
CA ASN A 10 9.17 8.09 14.11
C ASN A 10 7.79 8.59 13.69
N ARG A 11 6.78 8.24 14.49
CA ARG A 11 5.40 8.68 14.31
C ARG A 11 5.21 10.20 14.34
N ALA A 12 6.04 10.93 15.09
CA ALA A 12 5.94 12.38 15.19
C ALA A 12 6.43 13.08 13.93
N LYS A 13 7.44 12.50 13.26
CA LYS A 13 7.94 13.01 11.99
C LYS A 13 7.28 12.37 10.77
N GLY A 14 6.61 11.23 10.93
CA GLY A 14 5.89 10.53 9.87
C GLY A 14 6.81 9.76 8.91
N TYR A 15 7.98 9.31 9.36
CA TYR A 15 8.87 8.49 8.54
C TYR A 15 9.69 7.52 9.40
N GLY A 16 10.22 6.49 8.76
CA GLY A 16 11.06 5.49 9.39
C GLY A 16 11.97 4.79 8.39
N PHE A 17 12.70 3.81 8.90
CA PHE A 17 13.54 2.94 8.10
C PHE A 17 13.27 1.48 8.45
N ILE A 18 13.20 0.67 7.40
CA ILE A 18 13.03 -0.77 7.51
C ILE A 18 14.30 -1.40 6.95
N GLU A 19 14.86 -2.32 7.71
CA GLU A 19 16.01 -3.11 7.30
C GLU A 19 15.49 -4.39 6.62
N PRO A 20 15.66 -4.53 5.29
CA PRO A 20 15.25 -5.73 4.58
C PRO A 20 16.07 -6.93 5.05
N GLU A 21 15.43 -8.08 5.26
CA GLU A 21 16.17 -9.31 5.58
C GLU A 21 16.93 -9.89 4.38
N ASP A 22 16.65 -9.37 3.18
CA ASP A 22 17.33 -9.66 1.92
C ASP A 22 18.79 -9.13 1.88
N GLY A 23 19.19 -8.31 2.86
CA GLY A 23 20.51 -7.65 2.89
C GLY A 23 20.65 -6.50 1.91
N SER A 24 19.53 -6.04 1.36
CA SER A 24 19.42 -4.87 0.48
C SER A 24 19.57 -3.55 1.27
N LYS A 25 19.69 -2.43 0.55
CA LYS A 25 19.76 -1.07 1.14
C LYS A 25 18.54 -0.79 2.03
N ASP A 26 18.74 0.02 3.08
CA ASP A 26 17.67 0.41 4.00
C ASP A 26 16.49 1.01 3.21
N ALA A 27 15.29 0.50 3.50
CA ALA A 27 14.07 0.93 2.85
C ALA A 27 13.52 2.18 3.55
N PHE A 28 13.31 3.24 2.79
CA PHE A 28 12.65 4.42 3.33
C PHE A 28 11.13 4.20 3.36
N VAL A 29 10.53 4.33 4.55
CA VAL A 29 9.07 4.24 4.72
C VAL A 29 8.49 5.58 5.12
N HIS A 30 7.42 5.97 4.43
CA HIS A 30 6.64 7.17 4.73
C HIS A 30 5.33 6.79 5.44
N ILE A 31 4.89 7.61 6.40
CA ILE A 31 3.59 7.41 7.08
C ILE A 31 2.41 7.39 6.11
N SER A 32 2.55 8.01 4.93
CA SER A 32 1.55 7.92 3.86
C SER A 32 1.35 6.48 3.37
N ALA A 33 2.44 5.72 3.21
CA ALA A 33 2.36 4.32 2.78
C ALA A 33 1.81 3.42 3.89
N VAL A 34 2.17 3.70 5.15
CA VAL A 34 1.65 2.98 6.33
C VAL A 34 0.15 3.22 6.49
N GLN A 35 -0.30 4.47 6.40
CA GLN A 35 -1.72 4.83 6.43
C GLN A 35 -2.51 4.25 5.26
N ASN A 36 -1.90 4.19 4.06
CA ASN A 36 -2.56 3.62 2.89
C ASN A 36 -2.77 2.11 3.02
N ALA A 37 -1.91 1.44 3.80
CA ALA A 37 -2.10 0.05 4.21
C ALA A 37 -3.13 -0.14 5.34
N GLY A 38 -3.74 0.93 5.85
CA GLY A 38 -4.66 0.87 6.99
C GLY A 38 -3.97 0.72 8.34
N MET A 39 -2.65 0.95 8.40
CA MET A 39 -1.87 0.93 9.64
C MET A 39 -1.61 2.36 10.12
N GLU A 40 -1.65 2.58 11.43
CA GLU A 40 -1.35 3.90 12.02
C GLU A 40 0.15 4.07 12.28
N THR A 41 0.84 3.01 12.70
CA THR A 41 2.27 3.04 13.06
C THR A 41 2.95 1.69 12.85
N LEU A 42 4.29 1.71 12.87
CA LEU A 42 5.15 0.52 12.92
C LEU A 42 5.89 0.47 14.26
N ASP A 43 6.00 -0.72 14.84
CA ASP A 43 6.79 -0.97 16.04
C ASP A 43 8.24 -1.34 15.69
N GLU A 44 9.20 -0.85 16.49
CA GLU A 44 10.61 -1.19 16.34
C GLU A 44 10.84 -2.67 16.60
N GLY A 45 11.57 -3.34 15.71
CA GLY A 45 11.79 -4.78 15.76
C GLY A 45 10.60 -5.62 15.25
N GLN A 46 9.52 -4.99 14.81
CA GLN A 46 8.40 -5.70 14.20
C GLN A 46 8.74 -6.17 12.79
N LYS A 47 8.29 -7.38 12.47
CA LYS A 47 8.39 -7.96 11.13
C LYS A 47 7.20 -7.54 10.28
N VAL A 48 7.47 -6.90 9.15
CA VAL A 48 6.44 -6.41 8.22
C VAL A 48 6.81 -6.79 6.79
N SER A 49 5.79 -7.07 5.99
CA SER A 49 5.93 -7.19 4.54
C SER A 49 5.72 -5.83 3.91
N TYR A 50 6.45 -5.52 2.86
CA TYR A 50 6.32 -4.29 2.09
C TYR A 50 6.83 -4.52 0.68
N GLU A 51 6.59 -3.57 -0.20
CA GLU A 51 7.11 -3.60 -1.55
C GLU A 51 8.24 -2.60 -1.70
N LEU A 52 9.45 -3.09 -1.98
CA LEU A 52 10.59 -2.26 -2.33
C LEU A 52 10.44 -1.82 -3.78
N VAL A 53 10.27 -0.53 -3.99
CA VAL A 53 10.26 0.07 -5.31
C VAL A 53 11.56 0.85 -5.48
N GLU A 54 12.40 0.40 -6.44
CA GLU A 54 13.56 1.16 -6.89
C GLU A 54 13.10 2.29 -7.80
N GLY A 55 13.20 3.53 -7.31
CA GLY A 55 12.95 4.71 -8.12
C GLY A 55 14.09 4.97 -9.10
N GLU A 56 13.79 5.66 -10.20
CA GLU A 56 14.74 6.06 -11.27
C GLU A 56 15.96 6.85 -10.74
N ASN A 57 15.86 7.40 -9.53
CA ASN A 57 16.93 8.11 -8.82
C ASN A 57 17.83 7.22 -7.93
N GLY A 58 17.73 5.89 -8.03
CA GLY A 58 18.53 4.93 -7.25
C GLY A 58 18.20 4.87 -5.75
N LYS A 59 17.01 5.36 -5.37
CA LYS A 59 16.49 5.33 -3.99
C LYS A 59 15.41 4.27 -3.89
N THR A 60 15.40 3.56 -2.77
CA THR A 60 14.46 2.47 -2.51
C THR A 60 13.39 2.93 -1.52
N SER A 61 12.13 2.86 -1.94
CA SER A 61 10.96 3.26 -1.16
C SER A 61 10.11 2.04 -0.81
N ALA A 62 9.55 2.01 0.40
CA ALA A 62 8.62 0.98 0.83
C ALA A 62 7.16 1.41 0.57
N GLU A 63 6.44 0.62 -0.23
CA GLU A 63 5.01 0.78 -0.53
C GLU A 63 4.23 -0.47 -0.09
N ASN A 64 2.88 -0.40 -0.06
CA ASN A 64 2.01 -1.55 0.29
C ASN A 64 2.49 -2.35 1.52
N LEU A 65 2.62 -1.67 2.67
CA LEU A 65 3.03 -2.34 3.89
C LEU A 65 1.93 -3.30 4.37
N ALA A 66 2.30 -4.41 4.99
CA ALA A 66 1.39 -5.30 5.68
C ALA A 66 2.08 -5.83 6.94
N ASP A 67 1.36 -5.85 8.05
CA ASP A 67 1.89 -6.44 9.26
C ASP A 67 1.86 -7.98 9.13
N LEU A 68 3.00 -8.61 9.43
CA LEU A 68 3.11 -10.08 9.44
C LEU A 68 2.92 -10.64 10.86
N GLY A 69 2.79 -9.75 11.85
CA GLY A 69 2.79 -10.08 13.28
C GLY A 69 1.40 -10.15 13.91
N SER A 70 0.35 -9.61 13.28
CA SER A 70 -1.01 -9.66 13.78
C SER A 70 -1.93 -10.16 12.67
N GLY A 71 -2.39 -11.41 12.77
CA GLY A 71 -3.24 -12.05 11.76
C GLY A 71 -4.65 -11.45 11.61
N ALA A 72 -4.78 -10.14 11.43
CA ALA A 72 -6.00 -9.46 11.05
C ALA A 72 -5.96 -9.21 9.54
N ALA A 73 -6.80 -9.96 8.82
CA ALA A 73 -6.95 -9.85 7.37
C ALA A 73 -7.11 -8.39 6.92
N PRO A 74 -6.39 -7.93 5.87
CA PRO A 74 -6.50 -6.56 5.40
C PRO A 74 -7.88 -6.37 4.76
N ALA A 75 -8.73 -5.61 5.43
CA ALA A 75 -9.95 -5.08 4.85
C ALA A 75 -9.59 -3.86 3.98
N ALA A 76 -9.93 -3.94 2.70
CA ALA A 76 -10.36 -2.84 1.85
C ALA A 76 -9.36 -1.68 1.56
N ASN A 77 -8.68 -1.78 0.43
CA ASN A 77 -8.50 -0.65 -0.48
C ASN A 77 -9.09 -1.03 -1.85
N SER A 78 -10.41 -1.07 -1.97
CA SER A 78 -11.17 0.05 -2.55
C SER A 78 -10.51 0.61 -3.83
N ALA A 79 -10.36 -0.24 -4.85
CA ALA A 79 -10.39 0.24 -6.22
C ALA A 79 -11.86 0.62 -6.51
N PRO A 80 -12.23 1.89 -6.73
CA PRO A 80 -13.43 2.13 -7.50
C PRO A 80 -13.14 1.58 -8.90
N ALA A 81 -13.82 0.50 -9.26
CA ALA A 81 -14.08 0.22 -10.66
C ALA A 81 -14.88 1.42 -11.16
N ASP A 82 -14.21 2.37 -11.82
CA ASP A 82 -14.88 3.34 -12.67
C ASP A 82 -15.29 2.57 -13.93
N ASP A 83 -16.36 1.78 -13.76
CA ASP A 83 -17.17 1.16 -14.78
C ASP A 83 -17.98 2.28 -15.43
N GLY A 84 -17.34 3.05 -16.30
CA GLY A 84 -17.98 4.00 -17.18
C GLY A 84 -18.32 3.36 -18.51
N GLY A 85 -19.06 2.24 -18.50
CA GLY A 85 -19.69 1.67 -19.68
C GLY A 85 -21.09 2.25 -19.87
N ASP A 86 -21.29 3.01 -20.93
CA ASP A 86 -22.60 3.09 -21.61
C ASP A 86 -22.33 3.35 -23.09
N ASP A 87 -21.73 2.33 -23.71
CA ASP A 87 -21.79 2.13 -25.15
C ASP A 87 -23.21 1.66 -25.51
N GLY A 88 -23.91 2.45 -26.31
CA GLY A 88 -24.72 1.92 -27.39
C GLY A 88 -26.23 1.79 -27.16
N ASP A 89 -26.94 2.45 -28.06
CA ASP A 89 -28.08 1.89 -28.80
C ASP A 89 -29.22 1.21 -28.02
N ASP A 90 -30.40 1.84 -28.05
CA ASP A 90 -31.53 1.21 -28.75
C ASP A 90 -32.55 2.25 -29.22
N ALA A 91 -32.73 2.30 -30.53
CA ALA A 91 -33.84 2.97 -31.19
C ALA A 91 -35.09 2.06 -31.10
N GLY A 92 -36.24 2.58 -30.70
CA GLY A 92 -37.46 1.74 -30.70
C GLY A 92 -38.74 2.40 -30.22
N GLU A 93 -39.36 3.18 -31.11
CA GLU A 93 -40.81 3.26 -31.38
C GLU A 93 -41.74 2.34 -30.57
N SER A 94 -42.77 2.87 -29.88
CA SER A 94 -44.20 2.52 -30.09
C SER A 94 -45.17 3.19 -29.08
N ASP A 95 -46.11 3.93 -29.69
CA ASP A 95 -47.52 4.18 -29.36
C ASP A 95 -48.21 3.26 -28.32
N ASP A 96 -48.90 3.82 -27.32
CA ASP A 96 -50.29 3.43 -26.96
C ASP A 96 -50.91 4.39 -25.89
N SER A 97 -52.19 4.73 -26.13
CA SER A 97 -53.21 5.40 -25.31
C SER A 97 -53.35 6.93 -25.36
#